data_AF-A0A7W0TVR1-F1
#
_entry.id   AF-A0A7W0TVR1-F1
#
_cell.length_a   1.000
_cell.length_b   1.000
_cell.length_c   1.000
_cell.angle_alpha   90.00
_cell.angle_beta   90.00
_cell.angle_gamma   90.00
#
_symmetry.space_group_name_H-M   'P 1'
#
loop_
_entity.id
_entity.type
_entity.pdbx_description
1 polymer ?
#
loop_
_entity_poly.entity_id
_entity_poly.type
_entity_poly.pdbx_seq_one_letter_code
_entity_poly.pdbx_strand_id
1 'polypeptide(L)'
;MNVAAVKHTARSWISDNLPIWPGLHAAHLVGGITAMPDDTPFPSTKDVDIHLIFDDDSPALHSPEPFANILEILYEGIIIEAGIKPCSEYSSPAAVLANPEIAYHLTRDSILYDPYGFLAGLGHEVRAGYGRREWVHARIDHERRGHAGAMAFRPVVAATHGASAEWNILGYTNTFLAAALQAATLSPPKMGGRTLVHLRYQLAQAGRLDLHERALTMLGVENATPAQVEDVLTQGGEAFELALAVKRTPHHFQHKLHAHLRPYFEECCRGMMADGFTREALPWAGAFCLGATDIILTDAPEHKKPRFAARQDALIRAFGMDTAPVRDARYDEAARLATEVFALADAVAAEHPAIQD
;
A
#
# COMPACT_ATOMS: atom_id res chain seq x y z
N MET A 1 -6.32 -14.40 16.57
CA MET A 1 -5.07 -15.20 16.45
C MET A 1 -3.91 -14.31 16.94
N ASN A 2 -2.87 -14.85 17.57
CA ASN A 2 -1.65 -14.07 17.84
C ASN A 2 -0.69 -14.14 16.64
N VAL A 3 0.32 -13.27 16.60
CA VAL A 3 1.27 -13.20 15.48
C VAL A 3 1.98 -14.52 15.23
N ALA A 4 2.43 -15.24 16.26
CA ALA A 4 3.08 -16.54 16.10
C ALA A 4 2.19 -17.55 15.37
N ALA A 5 0.91 -17.65 15.75
CA ALA A 5 -0.05 -18.53 15.09
C ALA A 5 -0.32 -18.08 13.64
N VAL A 6 -0.39 -16.78 13.36
CA VAL A 6 -0.51 -16.27 11.98
C VAL A 6 0.69 -16.66 11.13
N LYS A 7 1.91 -16.51 11.64
CA LYS A 7 3.14 -16.95 10.95
C LYS A 7 3.12 -18.46 10.68
N HIS A 8 2.64 -19.25 11.63
CA HIS A 8 2.50 -20.70 11.46
C HIS A 8 1.46 -21.06 10.38
N THR A 9 0.30 -20.41 10.37
CA THR A 9 -0.72 -20.58 9.33
C THR A 9 -0.18 -20.19 7.95
N ALA A 10 0.57 -19.09 7.83
CA ALA A 10 1.20 -18.68 6.58
C ALA A 10 2.24 -19.72 6.07
N ARG A 11 3.05 -20.32 6.96
CA ARG A 11 3.96 -21.41 6.59
C ARG A 11 3.22 -22.65 6.11
N SER A 12 2.08 -22.96 6.73
CA SER A 12 1.24 -24.09 6.33
C SER A 12 0.65 -23.86 4.95
N TRP A 13 0.13 -22.65 4.68
CA TRP A 13 -0.33 -22.25 3.35
C TRP A 13 0.76 -22.45 2.29
N ILE A 14 2.00 -22.01 2.55
CA ILE A 14 3.10 -22.22 1.61
C ILE A 14 3.36 -23.71 1.39
N SER A 15 3.45 -24.48 2.48
CA SER A 15 3.74 -25.92 2.43
C SER A 15 2.71 -26.69 1.61
N ASP A 16 1.43 -26.37 1.76
CA ASP A 16 0.31 -27.01 1.07
C ASP A 16 0.31 -26.69 -0.44
N ASN A 17 0.89 -25.56 -0.83
CA ASN A 17 0.95 -25.11 -2.23
C ASN A 17 2.29 -25.41 -2.92
N LEU A 18 3.31 -25.91 -2.21
CA LEU A 18 4.59 -26.30 -2.81
C LEU A 18 4.45 -27.21 -4.05
N PRO A 19 3.55 -28.22 -4.08
CA PRO A 19 3.42 -29.09 -5.26
C PRO A 19 2.96 -28.37 -6.55
N ILE A 20 2.32 -27.21 -6.42
CA ILE A 20 1.78 -26.43 -7.55
C ILE A 20 2.60 -25.17 -7.86
N TRP A 21 3.68 -24.93 -7.12
CA TRP A 21 4.58 -23.79 -7.29
C TRP A 21 5.99 -24.24 -7.70
N PRO A 22 6.15 -24.83 -8.90
CA PRO A 22 7.47 -25.21 -9.39
C PRO A 22 8.38 -23.98 -9.53
N GLY A 23 9.62 -24.12 -9.05
CA GLY A 23 10.60 -23.03 -9.03
C GLY A 23 10.41 -22.02 -7.90
N LEU A 24 9.54 -22.29 -6.90
CA LEU A 24 9.55 -21.48 -5.68
C LEU A 24 10.88 -21.69 -4.95
N HIS A 25 11.67 -20.63 -4.91
CA HIS A 25 13.00 -20.61 -4.35
C HIS A 25 12.99 -20.31 -2.84
N ALA A 26 12.20 -19.30 -2.44
CA ALA A 26 12.06 -18.89 -1.06
C ALA A 26 10.76 -18.09 -0.83
N ALA A 27 10.36 -17.91 0.43
CA ALA A 27 9.27 -17.04 0.82
C ALA A 27 9.51 -16.40 2.19
N HIS A 28 9.14 -15.13 2.32
CA HIS A 28 9.22 -14.39 3.59
C HIS A 28 8.09 -13.38 3.74
N LEU A 29 7.80 -13.05 5.00
CA LEU A 29 6.85 -12.02 5.39
C LEU A 29 7.39 -10.64 5.02
N VAL A 30 6.51 -9.80 4.50
CA VAL A 30 6.73 -8.35 4.39
C VAL A 30 5.63 -7.61 5.15
N GLY A 31 5.61 -6.28 5.04
CA GLY A 31 4.63 -5.44 5.72
C GLY A 31 4.71 -5.44 7.25
N GLY A 32 3.62 -4.98 7.87
CA GLY A 32 3.61 -4.59 9.28
C GLY A 32 3.79 -5.74 10.27
N ILE A 33 3.44 -6.98 9.88
CA ILE A 33 3.57 -8.17 10.74
C ILE A 33 5.03 -8.44 11.16
N THR A 34 5.99 -8.06 10.32
CA THR A 34 7.43 -8.25 10.61
C THR A 34 7.93 -7.44 11.80
N ALA A 35 7.20 -6.39 12.18
CA ALA A 35 7.53 -5.53 13.32
C ALA A 35 6.72 -5.87 14.58
N MET A 36 5.86 -6.89 14.54
CA MET A 36 4.99 -7.25 15.65
C MET A 36 5.59 -8.37 16.50
N PRO A 37 5.50 -8.29 17.84
CA PRO A 37 5.86 -9.40 18.73
C PRO A 37 4.94 -10.61 18.53
N ASP A 38 5.51 -11.80 18.66
CA ASP A 38 4.86 -13.09 18.41
C ASP A 38 3.62 -13.36 19.30
N ASP A 39 3.62 -12.84 20.52
CA ASP A 39 2.55 -12.99 21.51
C ASP A 39 1.40 -11.99 21.35
N THR A 40 1.59 -10.95 20.53
CA THR A 40 0.60 -9.89 20.34
C THR A 40 -0.57 -10.38 19.48
N PRO A 41 -1.82 -9.96 19.76
CA PRO A 41 -2.95 -10.21 18.87
C PRO A 41 -2.69 -9.63 17.46
N PHE A 42 -2.90 -10.44 16.44
CA PHE A 42 -2.91 -9.96 15.06
C PHE A 42 -4.32 -9.44 14.72
N PRO A 43 -4.45 -8.18 14.24
CA PRO A 43 -5.75 -7.62 13.91
C PRO A 43 -6.45 -8.41 12.80
N SER A 44 -7.75 -8.68 12.95
CA SER A 44 -8.58 -9.30 11.89
C SER A 44 -8.69 -8.43 10.63
N THR A 45 -8.41 -7.14 10.78
CA THR A 45 -8.43 -6.12 9.73
C THR A 45 -7.05 -5.92 9.11
N LYS A 46 -6.18 -6.93 9.13
CA LYS A 46 -4.89 -6.88 8.46
C LYS A 46 -4.68 -8.11 7.60
N ASP A 47 -4.21 -7.85 6.40
CA ASP A 47 -3.56 -8.80 5.52
C ASP A 47 -2.19 -9.21 6.07
N VAL A 48 -1.79 -10.42 5.70
CA VAL A 48 -0.45 -10.97 5.92
C VAL A 48 0.28 -10.85 4.60
N ASP A 49 1.16 -9.85 4.52
CA ASP A 49 1.94 -9.61 3.31
C ASP A 49 3.10 -10.61 3.20
N ILE A 50 3.22 -11.25 2.04
CA ILE A 50 4.26 -12.25 1.75
C ILE A 50 4.92 -11.92 0.42
N HIS A 51 6.22 -12.11 0.32
CA HIS A 51 6.89 -12.26 -0.98
C HIS A 51 7.16 -13.73 -1.25
N LEU A 52 6.61 -14.24 -2.35
CA LEU A 52 6.93 -15.55 -2.94
C LEU A 52 7.99 -15.34 -4.01
N ILE A 53 9.17 -15.92 -3.82
CA ILE A 53 10.34 -15.68 -4.66
C ILE A 53 10.56 -16.90 -5.53
N PHE A 54 10.48 -16.71 -6.84
CA PHE A 54 10.61 -17.75 -7.84
C PHE A 54 11.88 -17.58 -8.65
N ASP A 55 12.42 -18.71 -9.14
CA ASP A 55 13.48 -18.70 -10.15
C ASP A 55 13.06 -17.84 -11.35
N ASP A 56 14.00 -17.10 -11.96
CA ASP A 56 13.72 -16.05 -12.96
C ASP A 56 13.01 -16.57 -14.23
N ASP A 57 13.10 -17.87 -14.51
CA ASP A 57 12.45 -18.55 -15.64
C ASP A 57 11.15 -19.28 -15.23
N SER A 58 10.70 -19.13 -13.98
CA SER A 58 9.51 -19.80 -13.47
C SER A 58 8.24 -19.33 -14.21
N PRO A 59 7.35 -20.26 -14.59
CA PRO A 59 6.04 -19.91 -15.15
C PRO A 59 5.20 -18.99 -14.25
N ALA A 60 5.43 -19.01 -12.93
CA ALA A 60 4.72 -18.16 -11.97
C ALA A 60 4.95 -16.66 -12.24
N LEU A 61 6.08 -16.29 -12.84
CA LEU A 61 6.42 -14.90 -13.19
C LEU A 61 5.77 -14.43 -14.51
N HIS A 62 5.16 -15.35 -15.27
CA HIS A 62 4.69 -15.13 -16.64
C HIS A 62 3.18 -15.28 -16.79
N SER A 63 2.42 -14.77 -15.83
CA SER A 63 0.96 -14.81 -15.94
C SER A 63 0.47 -13.83 -17.03
N PRO A 64 -0.46 -14.27 -17.89
CA PRO A 64 -1.00 -13.46 -18.98
C PRO A 64 -2.00 -12.38 -18.51
N GLU A 65 -2.37 -12.35 -17.23
CA GLU A 65 -3.30 -11.36 -16.69
C GLU A 65 -2.57 -10.06 -16.28
N PRO A 66 -3.18 -8.88 -16.50
CA PRO A 66 -2.64 -7.62 -15.96
C PRO A 66 -2.59 -7.69 -14.42
N PHE A 67 -1.48 -7.27 -13.80
CA PHE A 67 -1.28 -7.25 -12.34
C PHE A 67 -1.22 -8.63 -11.66
N ALA A 68 -0.87 -9.68 -12.41
CA ALA A 68 -0.79 -11.04 -11.90
C ALA A 68 0.39 -11.34 -10.97
N ASN A 69 1.10 -10.30 -10.51
CA ASN A 69 2.20 -10.40 -9.57
C ASN A 69 1.75 -10.30 -8.11
N ILE A 70 0.44 -10.31 -7.84
CA ILE A 70 -0.13 -10.33 -6.48
C ILE A 70 -1.22 -11.41 -6.41
N LEU A 71 -1.15 -12.26 -5.38
CA LEU A 71 -2.20 -13.19 -5.01
C LEU A 71 -2.91 -12.68 -3.76
N GLU A 72 -4.24 -12.71 -3.74
CA GLU A 72 -5.04 -12.30 -2.58
C GLU A 72 -6.01 -13.44 -2.22
N ILE A 73 -5.81 -14.04 -1.04
CA ILE A 73 -6.52 -15.25 -0.62
C ILE A 73 -6.88 -15.24 0.87
N LEU A 74 -8.06 -15.78 1.18
CA LEU A 74 -8.43 -16.14 2.55
C LEU A 74 -8.02 -17.59 2.81
N TYR A 75 -7.12 -17.80 3.77
CA TYR A 75 -6.63 -19.13 4.15
C TYR A 75 -6.73 -19.30 5.67
N GLU A 76 -7.50 -20.30 6.13
CA GLU A 76 -7.69 -20.62 7.56
C GLU A 76 -8.01 -19.39 8.45
N GLY A 77 -8.77 -18.43 7.92
CA GLY A 77 -9.19 -17.23 8.66
C GLY A 77 -8.16 -16.09 8.70
N ILE A 78 -7.04 -16.20 7.98
CA ILE A 78 -6.13 -15.08 7.69
C ILE A 78 -6.24 -14.65 6.23
N ILE A 79 -6.12 -13.37 5.98
CA ILE A 79 -6.04 -12.78 4.64
C ILE A 79 -4.56 -12.75 4.26
N ILE A 80 -4.19 -13.31 3.12
CA ILE A 80 -2.82 -13.35 2.62
C ILE A 80 -2.77 -12.56 1.31
N GLU A 81 -1.97 -11.49 1.31
CA GLU A 81 -1.54 -10.81 0.10
C GLU A 81 -0.11 -11.24 -0.23
N ALA A 82 0.09 -11.97 -1.32
CA ALA A 82 1.39 -12.50 -1.71
C ALA A 82 1.88 -11.89 -3.02
N GLY A 83 2.93 -11.08 -2.95
CA GLY A 83 3.67 -10.59 -4.11
C GLY A 83 4.54 -11.70 -4.71
N ILE A 84 4.41 -11.92 -6.02
CA ILE A 84 5.23 -12.87 -6.79
C ILE A 84 6.45 -12.10 -7.31
N LYS A 85 7.65 -12.52 -6.87
CA LYS A 85 8.92 -11.84 -7.14
C LYS A 85 9.93 -12.78 -7.80
N PRO A 86 10.76 -12.27 -8.74
CA PRO A 86 11.85 -13.04 -9.31
C PRO A 86 13.07 -13.07 -8.37
N CYS A 87 13.87 -14.13 -8.42
CA CYS A 87 15.15 -14.24 -7.69
C CYS A 87 16.10 -13.08 -7.98
N SER A 88 16.06 -12.51 -9.17
CA SER A 88 16.86 -11.35 -9.56
C SER A 88 16.63 -10.10 -8.69
N GLU A 89 15.42 -9.90 -8.13
CA GLU A 89 15.14 -8.83 -7.15
C GLU A 89 15.89 -9.04 -5.81
N TYR A 90 16.35 -10.26 -5.54
CA TYR A 90 17.07 -10.67 -4.34
C TYR A 90 18.53 -11.08 -4.64
N SER A 91 19.02 -10.77 -5.84
CA SER A 91 20.30 -11.27 -6.36
C SER A 91 21.53 -10.92 -5.52
N SER A 92 21.48 -9.87 -4.69
CA SER A 92 22.58 -9.47 -3.83
C SER A 92 22.12 -8.67 -2.59
N PRO A 93 22.95 -8.62 -1.52
CA PRO A 93 22.67 -7.74 -0.38
C PRO A 93 22.47 -6.28 -0.77
N ALA A 94 23.23 -5.77 -1.74
CA ALA A 94 23.11 -4.39 -2.23
C ALA A 94 21.74 -4.13 -2.88
N ALA A 95 21.25 -5.04 -3.73
CA ALA A 95 19.94 -4.93 -4.35
C ALA A 95 18.82 -4.89 -3.29
N VAL A 96 18.91 -5.77 -2.29
CA VAL A 96 17.97 -5.81 -1.18
C VAL A 96 18.04 -4.55 -0.33
N LEU A 97 19.24 -4.12 0.09
CA LEU A 97 19.46 -2.97 0.96
C LEU A 97 18.96 -1.65 0.36
N ALA A 98 19.05 -1.52 -0.96
CA ALA A 98 18.53 -0.37 -1.71
C ALA A 98 17.01 -0.38 -1.91
N ASN A 99 16.33 -1.51 -1.65
CA ASN A 99 14.89 -1.66 -1.87
C ASN A 99 14.10 -1.49 -0.55
N PRO A 100 13.32 -0.40 -0.39
CA PRO A 100 12.55 -0.16 0.83
C PRO A 100 11.42 -1.18 1.07
N GLU A 101 10.88 -1.81 0.02
CA GLU A 101 9.84 -2.85 0.13
C GLU A 101 10.39 -4.18 0.70
N ILE A 102 11.71 -4.36 0.74
CA ILE A 102 12.34 -5.64 1.11
C ILE A 102 13.28 -5.48 2.31
N ALA A 103 14.15 -4.47 2.29
CA ALA A 103 15.31 -4.35 3.17
C ALA A 103 14.95 -4.52 4.65
N TYR A 104 13.92 -3.82 5.12
CA TYR A 104 13.53 -3.85 6.53
C TYR A 104 13.13 -5.27 6.97
N HIS A 105 12.41 -5.99 6.13
CA HIS A 105 11.83 -7.29 6.47
C HIS A 105 12.88 -8.36 6.67
N LEU A 106 13.99 -8.29 5.93
CA LEU A 106 15.14 -9.19 6.12
C LEU A 106 16.04 -8.78 7.31
N THR A 107 15.71 -7.70 8.02
CA THR A 107 16.28 -7.42 9.34
C THR A 107 15.61 -8.18 10.48
N ARG A 108 14.48 -8.85 10.20
CA ARG A 108 13.60 -9.50 11.17
C ARG A 108 13.53 -11.00 10.92
N ASP A 109 12.94 -11.72 11.88
CA ASP A 109 12.56 -13.11 11.67
C ASP A 109 11.28 -13.18 10.82
N SER A 110 11.48 -13.13 9.49
CA SER A 110 10.43 -13.06 8.47
C SER A 110 10.36 -14.29 7.58
N ILE A 111 11.35 -15.18 7.62
CA ILE A 111 11.44 -16.32 6.69
C ILE A 111 10.33 -17.34 6.98
N LEU A 112 9.60 -17.71 5.93
CA LEU A 112 8.55 -18.71 5.94
C LEU A 112 8.99 -20.01 5.26
N TYR A 113 9.76 -19.91 4.19
CA TYR A 113 10.32 -21.02 3.41
C TYR A 113 11.68 -20.62 2.81
N ASP A 114 12.72 -21.38 3.09
CA ASP A 114 14.08 -21.12 2.57
C ASP A 114 14.93 -22.41 2.61
N PRO A 115 14.61 -23.40 1.75
CA PRO A 115 15.22 -24.75 1.82
C PRO A 115 16.73 -24.74 1.54
N TYR A 116 17.25 -23.71 0.86
CA TYR A 116 18.64 -23.58 0.45
C TYR A 116 19.43 -22.54 1.26
N GLY A 117 18.79 -21.85 2.21
CA GLY A 117 19.43 -20.81 3.01
C GLY A 117 19.72 -19.51 2.24
N PHE A 118 19.02 -19.28 1.13
CA PHE A 118 19.17 -18.10 0.27
C PHE A 118 18.84 -16.80 1.02
N LEU A 119 17.66 -16.75 1.65
CA LEU A 119 17.22 -15.59 2.42
C LEU A 119 17.99 -15.48 3.74
N ALA A 120 18.32 -16.60 4.37
CA ALA A 120 19.12 -16.61 5.60
C ALA A 120 20.51 -15.98 5.37
N GLY A 121 21.17 -16.30 4.24
CA GLY A 121 22.43 -15.69 3.83
C GLY A 121 22.30 -14.19 3.59
N LEU A 122 21.31 -13.76 2.82
CA LEU A 122 21.04 -12.34 2.56
C LEU A 122 20.74 -11.57 3.85
N GLY A 123 19.91 -12.13 4.74
CA GLY A 123 19.50 -11.50 5.98
C GLY A 123 20.65 -11.20 6.94
N HIS A 124 21.77 -11.94 6.88
CA HIS A 124 22.97 -11.61 7.65
C HIS A 124 23.57 -10.26 7.21
N GLU A 125 23.85 -10.13 5.91
CA GLU A 125 24.42 -8.91 5.32
C GLU A 125 23.48 -7.72 5.41
N VAL A 126 22.18 -7.95 5.18
CA VAL A 126 21.16 -6.90 5.26
C VAL A 126 21.05 -6.36 6.68
N ARG A 127 21.08 -7.20 7.72
CA ARG A 127 21.07 -6.73 9.12
C ARG A 127 22.26 -5.85 9.44
N ALA A 128 23.45 -6.21 8.98
CA ALA A 128 24.66 -5.42 9.20
C ALA A 128 24.63 -4.10 8.41
N GLY A 129 24.10 -4.13 7.18
CA GLY A 129 24.10 -2.99 6.27
C GLY A 129 22.91 -2.04 6.39
N TYR A 130 21.80 -2.45 7.02
CA TYR A 130 20.51 -1.73 6.93
C TYR A 130 20.62 -0.25 7.33
N GLY A 131 21.36 0.04 8.41
CA GLY A 131 21.55 1.40 8.92
C GLY A 131 22.64 2.21 8.21
N ARG A 132 23.33 1.67 7.20
CA ARG A 132 24.39 2.41 6.51
C ARG A 132 23.80 3.51 5.63
N ARG A 133 24.45 4.66 5.63
CA ARG A 133 24.02 5.92 5.03
C ARG A 133 23.73 5.77 3.55
N GLU A 134 24.62 5.11 2.82
CA GLU A 134 24.44 4.86 1.38
C GLU A 134 23.12 4.13 1.08
N TRP A 135 22.72 3.15 1.92
CA TRP A 135 21.51 2.36 1.72
C TRP A 135 20.26 3.10 2.20
N VAL A 136 20.37 3.94 3.23
CA VAL A 136 19.26 4.83 3.62
C VAL A 136 18.95 5.80 2.48
N HIS A 137 19.96 6.46 1.91
CA HIS A 137 19.76 7.35 0.78
C HIS A 137 19.23 6.61 -0.45
N ALA A 138 19.75 5.42 -0.75
CA ALA A 138 19.25 4.61 -1.86
C ALA A 138 17.75 4.31 -1.73
N ARG A 139 17.26 4.03 -0.51
CA ARG A 139 15.83 3.81 -0.23
C ARG A 139 15.02 5.10 -0.34
N ILE A 140 15.50 6.23 0.17
CA ILE A 140 14.82 7.53 0.00
C ILE A 140 14.70 7.88 -1.49
N ASP A 141 15.77 7.66 -2.27
CA ASP A 141 15.76 7.90 -3.71
C ASP A 141 14.88 6.91 -4.47
N HIS A 142 14.73 5.68 -3.98
CA HIS A 142 13.75 4.74 -4.50
C HIS A 142 12.34 5.30 -4.39
N GLU A 143 11.95 5.77 -3.21
CA GLU A 143 10.63 6.38 -2.97
C GLU A 143 10.43 7.65 -3.80
N ARG A 144 11.49 8.46 -3.96
CA ARG A 144 11.46 9.66 -4.82
C ARG A 144 11.16 9.32 -6.28
N ARG A 145 11.79 8.27 -6.81
CA ARG A 145 11.51 7.77 -8.18
C ARG A 145 10.11 7.17 -8.28
N GLY A 146 9.67 6.42 -7.27
CA GLY A 146 8.32 5.85 -7.20
C GLY A 146 7.24 6.93 -7.24
N HIS A 147 7.39 7.97 -6.41
CA HIS A 147 6.51 9.13 -6.42
C HIS A 147 6.47 9.83 -7.79
N ALA A 148 7.64 10.11 -8.38
CA ALA A 148 7.71 10.71 -9.71
C ALA A 148 7.04 9.84 -10.79
N GLY A 149 7.21 8.52 -10.73
CA GLY A 149 6.54 7.57 -11.60
C GLY A 149 5.02 7.58 -11.44
N ALA A 150 4.52 7.58 -10.20
CA ALA A 150 3.09 7.68 -9.92
C ALA A 150 2.48 8.99 -10.47
N MET A 151 3.17 10.12 -10.28
CA MET A 151 2.76 11.41 -10.83
C MET A 151 2.73 11.42 -12.36
N ALA A 152 3.73 10.79 -13.01
CA ALA A 152 3.80 10.66 -14.46
C ALA A 152 2.67 9.79 -15.04
N PHE A 153 2.04 8.94 -14.23
CA PHE A 153 0.92 8.09 -14.64
C PHE A 153 -0.41 8.86 -14.75
N ARG A 154 -0.49 10.10 -14.25
CA ARG A 154 -1.70 10.93 -14.28
C ARG A 154 -2.40 10.97 -15.64
N PRO A 155 -1.74 11.26 -16.78
CA PRO A 155 -2.43 11.36 -18.07
C PRO A 155 -3.06 10.04 -18.51
N VAL A 156 -2.44 8.91 -18.15
CA VAL A 156 -2.92 7.57 -18.47
C VAL A 156 -4.20 7.27 -17.70
N VAL A 157 -4.20 7.51 -16.38
CA VAL A 157 -5.38 7.24 -15.54
C VAL A 157 -6.53 8.20 -15.77
N ALA A 158 -6.22 9.46 -16.09
CA ALA A 158 -7.23 10.46 -16.43
C ALA A 158 -7.99 10.05 -17.70
N ALA A 159 -7.32 9.38 -18.65
CA ALA A 159 -7.96 8.90 -19.86
C ALA A 159 -8.89 7.69 -19.63
N THR A 160 -8.69 6.91 -18.56
CA THR A 160 -9.51 5.72 -18.28
C THR A 160 -10.69 6.02 -17.37
N HIS A 161 -10.48 6.73 -16.26
CA HIS A 161 -11.53 6.99 -15.25
C HIS A 161 -11.58 8.46 -14.78
N GLY A 162 -10.94 9.37 -15.50
CA GLY A 162 -11.03 10.81 -15.25
C GLY A 162 -10.62 11.21 -13.82
N ALA A 163 -11.43 12.06 -13.20
CA ALA A 163 -11.17 12.61 -11.87
C ALA A 163 -11.10 11.55 -10.76
N SER A 164 -11.81 10.42 -10.91
CA SER A 164 -11.76 9.29 -9.97
C SER A 164 -10.34 8.74 -9.83
N ALA A 165 -9.74 8.36 -10.95
CA ALA A 165 -8.40 7.78 -10.91
C ALA A 165 -7.31 8.84 -10.68
N GLU A 166 -7.49 10.09 -11.11
CA GLU A 166 -6.60 11.19 -10.70
C GLU A 166 -6.55 11.33 -9.17
N TRP A 167 -7.71 11.33 -8.49
CA TRP A 167 -7.73 11.44 -7.03
C TRP A 167 -7.14 10.20 -6.34
N ASN A 168 -7.37 8.99 -6.85
CA ASN A 168 -6.74 7.77 -6.33
C ASN A 168 -5.21 7.82 -6.45
N ILE A 169 -4.66 8.35 -7.55
CA ILE A 169 -3.21 8.55 -7.69
C ILE A 169 -2.69 9.58 -6.68
N LEU A 170 -3.40 10.69 -6.44
CA LEU A 170 -3.03 11.64 -5.38
C LEU A 170 -3.04 11.01 -3.98
N GLY A 171 -3.99 10.12 -3.70
CA GLY A 171 -3.98 9.34 -2.47
C GLY A 171 -2.75 8.44 -2.38
N TYR A 172 -2.48 7.70 -3.46
CA TYR A 172 -1.37 6.75 -3.55
C TYR A 172 0.01 7.41 -3.40
N THR A 173 0.20 8.63 -3.91
CA THR A 173 1.51 9.32 -3.80
C THR A 173 1.96 9.57 -2.37
N ASN A 174 1.03 9.64 -1.40
CA ASN A 174 1.36 9.80 0.02
C ASN A 174 2.07 8.58 0.62
N THR A 175 1.96 7.40 0.00
CA THR A 175 2.68 6.19 0.46
C THR A 175 4.19 6.36 0.35
N PHE A 176 4.69 6.90 -0.76
CA PHE A 176 6.12 7.19 -0.96
C PHE A 176 6.66 8.23 0.03
N LEU A 177 5.83 9.23 0.38
CA LEU A 177 6.21 10.26 1.36
C LEU A 177 6.39 9.66 2.75
N ALA A 178 5.45 8.81 3.18
CA ALA A 178 5.54 8.10 4.44
C ALA A 178 6.74 7.14 4.43
N ALA A 179 6.93 6.38 3.36
CA ALA A 179 8.01 5.41 3.20
C ALA A 179 9.39 6.06 3.29
N ALA A 180 9.59 7.22 2.65
CA ALA A 180 10.85 7.96 2.73
C ALA A 180 11.19 8.40 4.15
N LEU A 181 10.22 8.91 4.90
CA LEU A 181 10.41 9.25 6.31
C LEU A 181 10.66 8.00 7.17
N GLN A 182 10.07 6.85 6.83
CA GLN A 182 10.32 5.59 7.52
C GLN A 182 11.75 5.10 7.29
N ALA A 183 12.24 5.18 6.04
CA ALA A 183 13.63 4.91 5.70
C ALA A 183 14.60 5.84 6.44
N ALA A 184 14.32 7.15 6.46
CA ALA A 184 15.15 8.16 7.12
C ALA A 184 15.25 7.98 8.64
N THR A 185 14.22 7.38 9.26
CA THR A 185 14.16 7.13 10.71
C THR A 185 14.47 5.68 11.09
N LEU A 186 14.86 4.84 10.12
CA LEU A 186 15.03 3.38 10.28
C LEU A 186 13.81 2.70 10.92
N SER A 187 12.62 3.27 10.70
CA SER A 187 11.36 2.76 11.23
C SER A 187 10.81 1.64 10.35
N PRO A 188 10.04 0.70 10.93
CA PRO A 188 9.32 -0.29 10.14
C PRO A 188 8.44 0.33 9.06
N PRO A 189 8.35 -0.28 7.86
CA PRO A 189 7.39 0.12 6.86
C PRO A 189 5.97 -0.11 7.37
N LYS A 190 5.14 0.92 7.29
CA LYS A 190 3.73 0.92 7.71
C LYS A 190 2.87 1.52 6.58
N MET A 191 2.61 0.69 5.57
CA MET A 191 1.75 1.03 4.44
C MET A 191 0.34 0.47 4.64
N GLY A 192 -0.59 0.87 3.76
CA GLY A 192 -1.99 0.46 3.78
C GLY A 192 -2.94 1.55 4.31
N GLY A 193 -4.12 1.15 4.78
CA GLY A 193 -5.21 2.09 5.08
C GLY A 193 -4.92 3.16 6.13
N ARG A 194 -3.89 2.97 6.96
CA ARG A 194 -3.48 3.93 8.00
C ARG A 194 -2.26 4.79 7.61
N THR A 195 -1.84 4.78 6.35
CA THR A 195 -0.64 5.51 5.88
C THR A 195 -0.64 6.99 6.27
N LEU A 196 -1.77 7.71 6.11
CA LEU A 196 -1.84 9.13 6.49
C LEU A 196 -1.74 9.35 8.01
N VAL A 197 -2.24 8.42 8.82
CA VAL A 197 -2.06 8.45 10.27
C VAL A 197 -0.59 8.27 10.63
N HIS A 198 0.12 7.37 9.94
CA HIS A 198 1.56 7.18 10.14
C HIS A 198 2.36 8.40 9.69
N LEU A 199 2.07 8.94 8.51
CA LEU A 199 2.66 10.17 7.99
C LEU A 199 2.50 11.32 8.99
N ARG A 200 1.30 11.48 9.57
CA ARG A 200 1.02 12.47 10.62
C ARG A 200 2.00 12.35 11.79
N TYR A 201 2.18 11.14 12.33
CA TYR A 201 3.05 10.94 13.49
C TYR A 201 4.51 11.25 13.16
N GLN A 202 4.98 10.85 11.98
CA GLN A 202 6.36 11.10 11.56
C GLN A 202 6.63 12.59 11.36
N LEU A 203 5.70 13.29 10.70
CA LEU A 203 5.78 14.73 10.52
C LEU A 203 5.65 15.48 11.86
N ALA A 204 4.86 14.97 12.81
CA ALA A 204 4.79 15.52 14.16
C ALA A 204 6.13 15.43 14.90
N GLN A 205 6.80 14.28 14.83
CA GLN A 205 8.11 14.07 15.43
C GLN A 205 9.17 15.00 14.82
N ALA A 206 9.05 15.30 13.54
CA ALA A 206 9.91 16.26 12.84
C ALA A 206 9.48 17.73 13.00
N GLY A 207 8.43 18.03 13.79
CA GLY A 207 7.93 19.40 13.97
C GLY A 207 7.31 20.03 12.72
N ARG A 208 6.90 19.22 11.73
CA ARG A 208 6.39 19.62 10.42
C ARG A 208 4.95 19.19 10.16
N LEU A 209 4.09 19.34 11.18
CA LEU A 209 2.65 19.04 11.04
C LEU A 209 1.95 19.87 9.96
N ASP A 210 2.51 21.01 9.58
CA ASP A 210 2.06 21.82 8.45
C ASP A 210 2.02 21.01 7.14
N LEU A 211 2.98 20.10 6.93
CA LEU A 211 3.03 19.24 5.75
C LEU A 211 1.89 18.20 5.75
N HIS A 212 1.47 17.73 6.93
CA HIS A 212 0.33 16.80 7.05
C HIS A 212 -0.98 17.50 6.71
N GLU A 213 -1.20 18.70 7.25
CA GLU A 213 -2.42 19.47 6.97
C GLU A 213 -2.50 19.86 5.48
N ARG A 214 -1.35 20.10 4.82
CA ARG A 214 -1.29 20.28 3.36
C ARG A 214 -1.63 19.00 2.60
N ALA A 215 -1.19 17.82 3.04
CA ALA A 215 -1.59 16.55 2.45
C ALA A 215 -3.10 16.32 2.52
N LEU A 216 -3.72 16.59 3.68
CA LEU A 216 -5.18 16.51 3.83
C LEU A 216 -5.92 17.51 2.96
N THR A 217 -5.42 18.76 2.90
CA THR A 217 -6.00 19.82 2.08
C THR A 217 -5.90 19.48 0.59
N MET A 218 -4.76 18.94 0.15
CA MET A 218 -4.52 18.50 -1.23
C MET A 218 -5.54 17.44 -1.66
N LEU A 219 -5.89 16.52 -0.77
CA LEU A 219 -6.89 15.48 -1.00
C LEU A 219 -8.34 15.97 -0.85
N GLY A 220 -8.56 17.18 -0.33
CA GLY A 220 -9.88 17.75 -0.07
C GLY A 220 -10.62 17.09 1.08
N VAL A 221 -9.89 16.64 2.11
CA VAL A 221 -10.45 15.89 3.25
C VAL A 221 -10.18 16.56 4.61
N GLU A 222 -9.64 17.78 4.62
CA GLU A 222 -9.25 18.51 5.82
C GLU A 222 -10.42 18.81 6.78
N ASN A 223 -11.64 18.84 6.25
CA ASN A 223 -12.87 19.10 6.99
C ASN A 223 -13.80 17.86 7.08
N ALA A 224 -13.27 16.66 6.84
CA ALA A 224 -14.07 15.44 6.86
C ALA A 224 -14.75 15.22 8.22
N THR A 225 -16.01 14.80 8.16
CA THR A 225 -16.84 14.48 9.32
C THR A 225 -17.11 12.99 9.43
N PRO A 226 -17.41 12.45 10.63
CA PRO A 226 -17.80 11.06 10.80
C PRO A 226 -18.96 10.64 9.89
N ALA A 227 -19.96 11.52 9.73
CA ALA A 227 -21.12 11.26 8.88
C ALA A 227 -20.74 11.09 7.40
N GLN A 228 -19.80 11.90 6.90
CA GLN A 228 -19.30 11.76 5.52
C GLN A 228 -18.56 10.45 5.32
N VAL A 229 -17.71 10.03 6.26
CA VAL A 229 -17.00 8.76 6.15
C VAL A 229 -17.97 7.58 6.15
N GLU A 230 -18.96 7.55 7.04
CA GLU A 230 -19.96 6.47 7.07
C GLU A 230 -20.85 6.44 5.81
N ASP A 231 -21.21 7.59 5.26
CA ASP A 231 -21.94 7.67 4.00
C ASP A 231 -21.11 7.10 2.84
N VAL A 232 -19.83 7.47 2.75
CA VAL A 232 -18.91 6.91 1.73
C VAL A 232 -18.69 5.41 1.92
N LEU A 233 -18.54 4.93 3.16
CA LEU A 233 -18.43 3.49 3.46
C LEU A 233 -19.71 2.73 3.05
N THR A 234 -20.88 3.28 3.34
CA THR A 234 -22.17 2.68 2.96
C THR A 234 -22.30 2.59 1.44
N GLN A 235 -22.03 3.68 0.75
CA GLN A 235 -22.05 3.71 -0.73
C GLN A 235 -20.99 2.79 -1.33
N GLY A 236 -19.79 2.77 -0.75
CA GLY A 236 -18.69 1.89 -1.16
C GLY A 236 -19.02 0.42 -0.97
N GLY A 237 -19.68 0.04 0.13
CA GLY A 237 -20.13 -1.33 0.37
C GLY A 237 -21.12 -1.81 -0.68
N GLU A 238 -22.12 -0.98 -1.03
CA GLU A 238 -23.05 -1.28 -2.12
C GLU A 238 -22.34 -1.39 -3.49
N ALA A 239 -21.39 -0.49 -3.77
CA ALA A 239 -20.62 -0.52 -5.00
C ALA A 239 -19.74 -1.79 -5.07
N PHE A 240 -19.08 -2.15 -3.98
CA PHE A 240 -18.20 -3.30 -3.91
C PHE A 240 -18.93 -4.62 -4.21
N GLU A 241 -20.11 -4.83 -3.62
CA GLU A 241 -20.93 -6.01 -3.91
C GLU A 241 -21.31 -6.11 -5.39
N LEU A 242 -21.73 -5.00 -6.00
CA LEU A 242 -22.08 -5.00 -7.41
C LEU A 242 -20.84 -5.19 -8.29
N ALA A 243 -19.73 -4.51 -7.98
CA ALA A 243 -18.47 -4.62 -8.70
C ALA A 243 -17.98 -6.07 -8.73
N LEU A 244 -18.01 -6.77 -7.58
CA LEU A 244 -17.69 -8.20 -7.51
C LEU A 244 -18.53 -9.07 -8.45
N ALA A 245 -19.81 -8.74 -8.61
CA ALA A 245 -20.73 -9.51 -9.45
C ALA A 245 -20.58 -9.22 -10.96
N VAL A 246 -20.04 -8.06 -11.32
CA VAL A 246 -19.99 -7.60 -12.73
C VAL A 246 -18.58 -7.53 -13.32
N LYS A 247 -17.52 -7.54 -12.49
CA LYS A 247 -16.13 -7.36 -12.95
C LYS A 247 -15.76 -8.33 -14.07
N ARG A 248 -15.22 -7.78 -15.16
CA ARG A 248 -14.77 -8.50 -16.36
C ARG A 248 -13.52 -7.85 -16.96
N THR A 249 -13.49 -6.52 -17.00
CA THR A 249 -12.38 -5.76 -17.54
C THR A 249 -11.28 -5.64 -16.48
N PRO A 250 -10.01 -5.92 -16.81
CA PRO A 250 -8.92 -5.74 -15.86
C PRO A 250 -8.88 -4.31 -15.32
N HIS A 251 -8.70 -4.19 -14.01
CA HIS A 251 -8.70 -2.89 -13.32
C HIS A 251 -7.55 -2.85 -12.30
N HIS A 252 -6.90 -1.69 -12.14
CA HIS A 252 -5.74 -1.54 -11.25
C HIS A 252 -6.07 -1.90 -9.78
N PHE A 253 -7.32 -1.67 -9.35
CA PHE A 253 -7.80 -2.01 -8.01
C PHE A 253 -8.27 -3.47 -7.84
N GLN A 254 -8.18 -4.32 -8.87
CA GLN A 254 -8.77 -5.65 -8.83
C GLN A 254 -8.20 -6.56 -7.74
N HIS A 255 -6.91 -6.40 -7.40
CA HIS A 255 -6.23 -7.15 -6.34
C HIS A 255 -6.83 -6.89 -4.95
N LYS A 256 -7.52 -5.74 -4.77
CA LYS A 256 -8.28 -5.43 -3.56
C LYS A 256 -9.79 -5.69 -3.68
N LEU A 257 -10.25 -6.25 -4.80
CA LEU A 257 -11.67 -6.54 -5.06
C LEU A 257 -11.99 -8.03 -4.84
N HIS A 258 -11.87 -8.46 -3.59
CA HIS A 258 -12.21 -9.81 -3.11
C HIS A 258 -13.23 -9.72 -1.96
N ALA A 259 -14.23 -10.62 -1.94
CA ALA A 259 -15.32 -10.57 -0.96
C ALA A 259 -14.85 -10.50 0.51
N HIS A 260 -13.75 -11.18 0.84
CA HIS A 260 -13.19 -11.21 2.19
C HIS A 260 -12.48 -9.91 2.60
N LEU A 261 -12.16 -9.00 1.67
CA LEU A 261 -11.50 -7.73 1.96
C LEU A 261 -12.47 -6.60 2.35
N ARG A 262 -13.77 -6.74 2.08
CA ARG A 262 -14.73 -5.68 2.44
C ARG A 262 -14.71 -5.37 3.96
N PRO A 263 -14.78 -6.37 4.87
CA PRO A 263 -14.69 -6.09 6.30
C PRO A 263 -13.39 -5.38 6.68
N TYR A 264 -12.28 -5.76 6.04
CA TYR A 264 -10.98 -5.11 6.23
C TYR A 264 -11.04 -3.60 5.93
N PHE A 265 -11.63 -3.19 4.80
CA PHE A 265 -11.76 -1.77 4.45
C PHE A 265 -12.66 -1.02 5.44
N GLU A 266 -13.85 -1.57 5.72
CA GLU A 266 -14.83 -0.90 6.57
C GLU A 266 -14.35 -0.78 8.03
N GLU A 267 -13.82 -1.86 8.60
CA GLU A 267 -13.35 -1.88 9.99
C GLU A 267 -12.09 -1.03 10.16
N CYS A 268 -11.21 -0.96 9.15
CA CYS A 268 -10.04 -0.06 9.18
C CYS A 268 -10.47 1.42 9.29
N CYS A 269 -11.44 1.85 8.46
CA CYS A 269 -11.96 3.20 8.49
C CYS A 269 -12.69 3.51 9.81
N ARG A 270 -13.59 2.62 10.27
CA ARG A 270 -14.30 2.80 11.54
C ARG A 270 -13.34 2.83 12.73
N GLY A 271 -12.30 2.00 12.71
CA GLY A 271 -11.23 2.02 13.71
C GLY A 271 -10.48 3.35 13.74
N MET A 272 -10.09 3.89 12.58
CA MET A 272 -9.48 5.21 12.50
C MET A 272 -10.40 6.31 13.04
N MET A 273 -11.69 6.27 12.73
CA MET A 273 -12.66 7.22 13.27
C MET A 273 -12.78 7.14 14.79
N ALA A 274 -12.84 5.92 15.35
CA ALA A 274 -12.90 5.71 16.80
C ALA A 274 -11.65 6.24 17.51
N ASP A 275 -10.49 6.17 16.85
CA ASP A 275 -9.22 6.72 17.32
C ASP A 275 -9.10 8.25 17.14
N GLY A 276 -10.11 8.92 16.55
CA GLY A 276 -10.11 10.37 16.30
C GLY A 276 -9.45 10.80 14.98
N PHE A 277 -9.17 9.85 14.07
CA PHE A 277 -8.55 10.08 12.76
C PHE A 277 -9.56 10.07 11.61
N THR A 278 -10.68 10.77 11.79
CA THR A 278 -11.77 10.84 10.79
C THR A 278 -11.29 11.39 9.44
N ARG A 279 -10.41 12.40 9.45
CA ARG A 279 -9.89 13.04 8.23
C ARG A 279 -8.99 12.11 7.44
N GLU A 280 -8.20 11.31 8.14
CA GLU A 280 -7.31 10.31 7.57
C GLU A 280 -8.06 9.05 7.12
N ALA A 281 -9.25 8.79 7.67
CA ALA A 281 -10.09 7.66 7.27
C ALA A 281 -10.78 7.87 5.91
N LEU A 282 -11.15 9.12 5.58
CA LEU A 282 -11.90 9.44 4.36
C LEU A 282 -11.14 9.08 3.07
N PRO A 283 -9.83 9.34 2.93
CA PRO A 283 -9.05 8.91 1.76
C PRO A 283 -9.15 7.40 1.49
N TRP A 284 -9.10 6.58 2.53
CA TRP A 284 -9.18 5.13 2.39
C TRP A 284 -10.58 4.66 1.98
N ALA A 285 -11.62 5.20 2.60
CA ALA A 285 -13.01 4.93 2.23
C ALA A 285 -13.32 5.40 0.79
N GLY A 286 -12.79 6.56 0.41
CA GLY A 286 -12.93 7.13 -0.92
C GLY A 286 -12.30 6.25 -2.00
N ALA A 287 -11.06 5.79 -1.79
CA ALA A 287 -10.35 4.96 -2.76
C ALA A 287 -11.09 3.65 -3.04
N PHE A 288 -11.58 3.02 -1.97
CA PHE A 288 -12.42 1.83 -2.05
C PHE A 288 -13.72 2.07 -2.83
N CYS A 289 -14.45 3.13 -2.50
CA CYS A 289 -15.73 3.47 -3.14
C CYS A 289 -15.55 3.81 -4.63
N LEU A 290 -14.55 4.64 -4.94
CA LEU A 290 -14.23 5.07 -6.30
C LEU A 290 -13.76 3.89 -7.17
N GLY A 291 -12.82 3.08 -6.69
CA GLY A 291 -12.32 1.92 -7.43
C GLY A 291 -13.39 0.89 -7.74
N ALA A 292 -14.30 0.60 -6.79
CA ALA A 292 -15.44 -0.26 -7.04
C ALA A 292 -16.42 0.36 -8.05
N THR A 293 -16.64 1.66 -7.97
CA THR A 293 -17.53 2.38 -8.90
C THR A 293 -16.98 2.42 -10.32
N ASP A 294 -15.68 2.62 -10.50
CA ASP A 294 -15.02 2.59 -11.81
C ASP A 294 -15.26 1.26 -12.56
N ILE A 295 -15.22 0.15 -11.83
CA ILE A 295 -15.52 -1.19 -12.36
C ILE A 295 -16.99 -1.30 -12.78
N ILE A 296 -17.93 -0.79 -11.97
CA ILE A 296 -19.37 -0.80 -12.31
C ILE A 296 -19.63 0.02 -13.57
N LEU A 297 -19.05 1.22 -13.66
CA LEU A 297 -19.24 2.11 -14.81
C LEU A 297 -18.64 1.52 -16.10
N THR A 298 -17.64 0.66 -15.97
CA THR A 298 -17.07 -0.09 -17.08
C THR A 298 -17.95 -1.29 -17.45
N ASP A 299 -18.23 -2.19 -16.51
CA ASP A 299 -18.69 -3.55 -16.81
C ASP A 299 -20.19 -3.82 -16.54
N ALA A 300 -20.87 -3.00 -15.74
CA ALA A 300 -22.26 -3.25 -15.39
C ALA A 300 -23.22 -2.98 -16.56
N PRO A 301 -24.43 -3.57 -16.55
CA PRO A 301 -25.48 -3.18 -17.51
C PRO A 301 -25.82 -1.68 -17.43
N GLU A 302 -26.05 -1.04 -18.58
CA GLU A 302 -26.29 0.41 -18.69
C GLU A 302 -27.36 0.95 -17.74
N HIS A 303 -28.45 0.21 -17.51
CA HIS A 303 -29.52 0.65 -16.60
C HIS A 303 -29.09 0.76 -15.12
N LYS A 304 -27.97 0.12 -14.72
CA LYS A 304 -27.44 0.20 -13.36
C LYS A 304 -26.46 1.36 -13.18
N LYS A 305 -25.82 1.84 -14.25
CA LYS A 305 -24.72 2.83 -14.18
C LYS A 305 -25.14 4.22 -13.67
N PRO A 306 -26.29 4.82 -14.06
CA PRO A 306 -26.60 6.21 -13.73
C PRO A 306 -26.56 6.55 -12.24
N ARG A 307 -27.02 5.63 -11.38
CA ARG A 307 -27.00 5.82 -9.92
C ARG A 307 -25.58 5.93 -9.38
N PHE A 308 -24.67 5.08 -9.86
CA PHE A 308 -23.28 5.06 -9.40
C PHE A 308 -22.47 6.20 -10.00
N ALA A 309 -22.73 6.58 -11.25
CA ALA A 309 -22.13 7.76 -11.86
C ALA A 309 -22.49 9.04 -11.07
N ALA A 310 -23.76 9.23 -10.73
CA ALA A 310 -24.21 10.38 -9.95
C ALA A 310 -23.56 10.44 -8.54
N ARG A 311 -23.37 9.28 -7.89
CA ARG A 311 -22.68 9.16 -6.60
C ARG A 311 -21.18 9.47 -6.71
N GLN A 312 -20.50 8.92 -7.72
CA GLN A 312 -19.10 9.22 -8.00
C GLN A 312 -18.91 10.72 -8.24
N ASP A 313 -19.73 11.32 -9.09
CA ASP A 313 -19.70 12.76 -9.37
C ASP A 313 -19.89 13.61 -8.10
N ALA A 314 -20.81 13.20 -7.22
CA ALA A 314 -21.04 13.89 -5.95
C ALA A 314 -19.83 13.76 -5.02
N LEU A 315 -19.20 12.59 -4.96
CA LEU A 315 -18.01 12.35 -4.14
C LEU A 315 -16.80 13.13 -4.66
N ILE A 316 -16.57 13.14 -5.98
CA ILE A 316 -15.51 13.95 -6.61
C ILE A 316 -15.71 15.44 -6.37
N ARG A 317 -16.96 15.94 -6.42
CA ARG A 317 -17.28 17.32 -6.02
C ARG A 317 -17.00 17.56 -4.54
N ALA A 318 -17.33 16.61 -3.66
CA ALA A 318 -17.08 16.72 -2.22
C ALA A 318 -15.58 16.80 -1.90
N PHE A 319 -14.73 16.09 -2.66
CA PHE A 319 -13.26 16.22 -2.59
C PHE A 319 -12.73 17.50 -3.26
N GLY A 320 -13.58 18.30 -3.89
CA GLY A 320 -13.18 19.50 -4.61
C GLY A 320 -12.29 19.20 -5.82
N MET A 321 -12.61 18.14 -6.58
CA MET A 321 -11.86 17.69 -7.77
C MET A 321 -12.66 17.85 -9.08
N ASP A 322 -13.67 18.72 -9.05
CA ASP A 322 -14.74 18.84 -10.04
C ASP A 322 -14.29 19.42 -11.39
N THR A 323 -13.25 20.25 -11.39
CA THR A 323 -12.74 20.91 -12.62
C THR A 323 -11.27 20.60 -12.88
N ALA A 324 -10.88 20.56 -14.16
CA ALA A 324 -9.49 20.30 -14.56
C ALA A 324 -8.49 21.30 -13.94
N PRO A 325 -8.73 22.63 -13.93
CA PRO A 325 -7.80 23.57 -13.30
C PRO A 325 -7.60 23.33 -11.80
N VAL A 326 -8.65 22.89 -11.08
CA VAL A 326 -8.51 22.55 -9.67
C VAL A 326 -7.66 21.30 -9.50
N ARG A 327 -7.88 20.27 -10.33
CA ARG A 327 -7.05 19.05 -10.31
C ARG A 327 -5.59 19.35 -10.65
N ASP A 328 -5.32 20.21 -11.63
CA ASP A 328 -3.97 20.66 -11.95
C ASP A 328 -3.30 21.32 -10.75
N ALA A 329 -4.00 22.24 -10.08
CA ALA A 329 -3.49 22.87 -8.87
C ALA A 329 -3.21 21.87 -7.73
N ARG A 330 -4.01 20.80 -7.59
CA ARG A 330 -3.74 19.73 -6.61
C ARG A 330 -2.48 18.95 -6.93
N TYR A 331 -2.24 18.64 -8.21
CA TYR A 331 -1.02 17.95 -8.64
C TYR A 331 0.23 18.82 -8.50
N ASP A 332 0.13 20.12 -8.78
CA ASP A 332 1.21 21.07 -8.50
C ASP A 332 1.53 21.12 -7.00
N GLU A 333 0.49 21.09 -6.16
CA GLU A 333 0.68 21.03 -4.71
C GLU A 333 1.29 19.71 -4.24
N ALA A 334 0.87 18.57 -4.81
CA ALA A 334 1.49 17.28 -4.55
C ALA A 334 2.99 17.27 -4.86
N ALA A 335 3.39 17.87 -5.98
CA ALA A 335 4.80 17.98 -6.36
C ALA A 335 5.61 18.86 -5.39
N ARG A 336 5.04 19.99 -4.95
CA ARG A 336 5.67 20.86 -3.93
C ARG A 336 5.80 20.17 -2.59
N LEU A 337 4.71 19.57 -2.11
CA LEU A 337 4.68 18.81 -0.86
C LEU A 337 5.72 17.69 -0.87
N ALA A 338 5.79 16.92 -1.97
CA ALA A 338 6.78 15.86 -2.11
C ALA A 338 8.22 16.39 -2.05
N THR A 339 8.51 17.49 -2.73
CA THR A 339 9.83 18.13 -2.69
C THR A 339 10.24 18.46 -1.25
N GLU A 340 9.34 19.05 -0.47
CA GLU A 340 9.61 19.40 0.93
C GLU A 340 9.73 18.18 1.85
N VAL A 341 8.88 17.15 1.68
CA VAL A 341 8.94 15.94 2.51
C VAL A 341 10.19 15.13 2.21
N PHE A 342 10.61 14.99 0.95
CA PHE A 342 11.85 14.29 0.64
C PHE A 342 13.07 15.05 1.14
N ALA A 343 13.09 16.39 1.03
CA ALA A 343 14.16 17.20 1.63
C ALA A 343 14.22 17.04 3.17
N LEU A 344 13.06 16.93 3.81
CA LEU A 344 12.97 16.62 5.23
C LEU A 344 13.52 15.22 5.54
N ALA A 345 13.18 14.21 4.74
CA ALA A 345 13.70 12.85 4.89
C ALA A 345 15.24 12.82 4.75
N ASP A 346 15.80 13.55 3.79
CA ASP A 346 17.26 13.69 3.62
C ASP A 346 17.92 14.33 4.86
N ALA A 347 17.33 15.40 5.40
CA ALA A 347 17.83 16.08 6.60
C ALA A 347 17.75 15.17 7.84
N VAL A 348 16.63 14.48 8.04
CA VAL A 348 16.46 13.51 9.13
C VAL A 348 17.49 12.39 9.02
N ALA A 349 17.72 11.85 7.83
CA ALA A 349 18.72 10.78 7.62
C ALA A 349 20.16 11.27 7.86
N ALA A 350 20.47 12.53 7.54
CA ALA A 350 21.78 13.12 7.80
C ALA A 350 22.08 13.21 9.30
N GLU A 351 21.08 13.56 10.10
CA GLU A 351 21.22 13.83 11.55
C GLU A 351 20.93 12.60 12.43
N HIS A 352 20.38 11.52 11.88
CA HIS A 352 19.96 10.36 12.67
C HIS A 352 21.15 9.63 13.31
N PRO A 353 21.22 9.49 14.65
CA PRO A 353 22.40 8.99 15.35
C PRO A 353 22.70 7.49 15.10
N ALA A 354 21.70 6.72 14.68
CA ALA A 354 21.88 5.31 14.35
C ALA A 354 22.26 5.05 12.88
N ILE A 355 22.31 6.08 12.04
CA ILE A 355 22.77 5.95 10.66
C ILE A 355 24.29 6.12 10.62
N GLN A 356 24.96 5.15 10.02
CA GLN A 356 26.43 5.02 10.01
C GLN A 356 26.98 5.19 8.59
N ASP A 357 28.22 5.62 8.43
CA ASP A 357 28.86 5.70 7.11
C ASP A 357 29.24 4.31 6.52
#